data_AF-A0A2A2HXR4-F1
#
_entry.id   AF-A0A2A2HXR4-F1
#
_cell.length_a   1.000
_cell.length_b   1.000
_cell.length_c   1.000
_cell.angle_alpha   90.00
_cell.angle_beta   90.00
_cell.angle_gamma   90.00
#
_symmetry.space_group_name_H-M   'P 1'
#
loop_
_entity.id
_entity.type
_entity.pdbx_description
1 polymer ?
#
loop_
_entity_poly.entity_id
_entity_poly.type
_entity_poly.pdbx_seq_one_letter_code
_entity_poly.pdbx_strand_id
1 'polypeptide(L)'
;MQYQATVRIEQKAGMLDPEGTTAKRALGQLGYQVSSVKTAKLYEIMLEAESAEIANQKVDEMCQKLIANPIIHNYTIELKELN
;
A
#
# COMPACT_ATOMS: atom_id res chain seq x y z
N MET A 1 17.21 -16.96 1.29
CA MET A 1 15.83 -17.25 1.74
C MET A 1 14.86 -16.53 0.82
N GLN A 2 13.67 -17.08 0.61
CA GLN A 2 12.64 -16.44 -0.20
C GLN A 2 11.69 -15.67 0.71
N TYR A 3 11.26 -14.48 0.29
CA TYR A 3 10.34 -13.64 1.03
C TYR A 3 9.21 -13.16 0.12
N GLN A 4 8.03 -12.97 0.72
CA GLN A 4 6.94 -12.22 0.15
C GLN A 4 6.78 -10.92 0.94
N ALA A 5 6.87 -9.79 0.25
CA ALA A 5 6.56 -8.48 0.81
C ALA A 5 5.19 -8.03 0.34
N THR A 6 4.34 -7.61 1.27
CA THR A 6 3.08 -6.94 1.00
C THR A 6 3.27 -5.46 1.27
N VAL A 7 3.22 -4.64 0.22
CA VAL A 7 3.38 -3.20 0.31
C VAL A 7 2.03 -2.54 0.08
N ARG A 8 1.52 -1.82 1.09
CA ARG A 8 0.30 -1.02 0.98
C ARG A 8 0.68 0.45 0.77
N ILE A 9 0.24 1.04 -0.34
CA ILE A 9 0.42 2.46 -0.69
C ILE A 9 -0.90 3.20 -0.47
N GLU A 10 -0.87 4.30 0.28
CA GLU A 10 -2.02 5.14 0.58
C GLU A 10 -1.71 6.61 0.30
N GLN A 11 -2.73 7.40 -0.03
CA GLN A 11 -2.59 8.86 -0.11
C GLN A 11 -2.27 9.44 1.28
N LYS A 12 -1.38 10.44 1.34
CA LYS A 12 -1.11 11.19 2.57
C LYS A 12 -2.36 11.93 3.05
N ALA A 13 -2.42 12.19 4.36
CA ALA A 13 -3.50 12.96 4.94
C ALA A 13 -3.63 14.34 4.25
N GLY A 14 -4.85 14.72 3.89
CA GLY A 14 -5.15 15.96 3.18
C GLY A 14 -5.03 15.88 1.64
N MET A 15 -4.52 14.77 1.09
CA MET A 15 -4.57 14.54 -0.36
C MET A 15 -5.95 14.04 -0.79
N LEU A 16 -6.38 14.45 -1.99
CA LEU A 16 -7.66 14.05 -2.55
C LEU A 16 -7.60 12.57 -2.98
N ASP A 17 -8.59 11.79 -2.52
CA ASP A 17 -8.89 10.46 -3.03
C ASP A 17 -10.24 10.49 -3.78
N PRO A 18 -10.24 10.86 -5.08
CA PRO A 18 -11.47 10.98 -5.84
C PRO A 18 -12.18 9.63 -6.04
N GLU A 19 -11.43 8.52 -6.08
CA GLU A 19 -12.00 7.17 -6.21
C GLU A 19 -12.74 6.78 -4.93
N GLY A 20 -12.11 6.94 -3.76
CA GLY A 20 -12.75 6.68 -2.46
C GLY A 20 -13.98 7.56 -2.23
N THR A 21 -13.91 8.83 -2.64
CA THR A 21 -15.05 9.75 -2.58
C THR A 21 -16.22 9.26 -3.45
N THR A 22 -15.94 8.80 -4.67
CA THR A 22 -16.95 8.27 -5.58
C THR A 22 -17.57 6.99 -5.04
N ALA A 23 -16.76 6.07 -4.52
CA ALA A 23 -17.21 4.83 -3.91
C ALA A 23 -18.12 5.08 -2.69
N LYS A 24 -17.75 6.01 -1.80
CA LYS A 24 -18.59 6.42 -0.66
C LYS A 24 -19.97 6.90 -1.12
N ARG A 25 -20.02 7.74 -2.16
CA ARG A 25 -21.28 8.26 -2.70
C ARG A 25 -22.15 7.14 -3.26
N ALA A 26 -21.55 6.22 -4.01
CA ALA A 26 -22.26 5.05 -4.56
C ALA A 26 -22.83 4.16 -3.46
N LEU A 27 -22.07 3.89 -2.39
CA LEU A 27 -22.56 3.12 -1.23
C LEU A 27 -23.75 3.81 -0.55
N GLY A 28 -23.73 5.14 -0.44
CA GLY A 28 -24.87 5.91 0.08
C GLY A 28 -26.13 5.80 -0.79
N GLN A 29 -25.99 5.78 -2.13
CA GLN A 29 -27.11 5.57 -3.05
C GLN A 29 -27.72 4.17 -2.92
N LEU A 30 -26.92 3.17 -2.51
CA LEU A 30 -27.37 1.82 -2.21
C LEU A 30 -27.98 1.67 -0.80
N GLY A 31 -28.07 2.75 -0.03
CA GLY A 31 -28.65 2.76 1.31
C GLY A 31 -27.68 2.47 2.46
N TYR A 32 -26.38 2.30 2.19
CA TYR A 32 -25.38 2.07 3.24
C TYR A 32 -24.91 3.38 3.86
N GLN A 33 -24.91 3.46 5.19
CA GLN A 33 -24.36 4.60 5.93
C GLN A 33 -22.88 4.39 6.22
N VAL A 34 -22.02 4.94 5.36
CA VAL A 34 -20.56 4.83 5.49
C VAL A 34 -19.94 6.20 5.81
N SER A 35 -19.13 6.27 6.87
CA SER A 35 -18.51 7.52 7.32
C SER A 35 -17.38 7.97 6.39
N SER A 36 -16.52 7.05 5.94
CA SER A 36 -15.45 7.31 4.98
C SER A 36 -15.08 6.07 4.16
N VAL A 37 -14.55 6.29 2.96
CA VAL A 37 -13.92 5.26 2.12
C VAL A 37 -12.58 5.82 1.67
N LYS A 38 -11.55 4.98 1.74
CA LYS A 38 -10.20 5.28 1.23
C LYS A 38 -9.78 4.19 0.26
N THR A 39 -9.07 4.58 -0.78
CA THR A 39 -8.40 3.67 -1.70
C THR A 39 -6.94 3.52 -1.33
N ALA A 40 -6.43 2.32 -1.57
CA ALA A 40 -5.04 1.96 -1.35
C ALA A 40 -4.61 1.01 -2.45
N LYS A 41 -3.34 1.05 -2.82
CA LYS A 41 -2.75 0.05 -3.72
C LYS A 41 -2.01 -0.98 -2.90
N LEU A 42 -2.14 -2.25 -3.27
CA LEU A 42 -1.39 -3.35 -2.66
C LEU A 42 -0.45 -3.92 -3.71
N TYR A 43 0.82 -4.07 -3.35
CA TYR A 43 1.82 -4.77 -4.15
C TYR A 43 2.26 -6.01 -3.38
N GLU A 44 2.21 -7.16 -4.03
CA GLU A 44 2.82 -8.39 -3.54
C GLU A 44 4.12 -8.61 -4.32
N ILE A 45 5.24 -8.60 -3.60
CA ILE A 45 6.59 -8.66 -4.19
C ILE A 45 7.28 -9.90 -3.65
N MET A 46 7.66 -10.80 -4.55
CA MET A 46 8.48 -11.96 -4.23
C MET A 46 9.94 -11.61 -4.45
N LEU A 47 10.79 -11.84 -3.45
CA LEU A 47 12.22 -11.55 -3.55
C LEU A 47 13.08 -12.53 -2.75
N GLU A 48 14.33 -12.68 -3.19
CA GLU A 48 15.35 -13.40 -2.43
C GLU A 48 16.26 -12.44 -1.65
N ALA A 49 16.56 -12.82 -0.42
CA ALA A 49 17.48 -12.11 0.44
C ALA A 49 18.17 -13.05 1.44
N GLU A 50 19.30 -12.58 1.96
CA GLU A 50 20.09 -13.30 2.96
C GLU A 50 19.47 -13.22 4.36
N SER A 51 18.63 -12.21 4.63
CA SER A 51 17.90 -12.03 5.88
C SER A 51 16.64 -11.20 5.67
N ALA A 52 15.73 -11.22 6.64
CA ALA A 52 14.51 -10.41 6.62
C ALA A 52 14.83 -8.91 6.61
N GLU A 53 15.92 -8.49 7.26
CA GLU A 53 16.36 -7.09 7.29
C GLU A 53 16.85 -6.62 5.92
N ILE A 54 17.62 -7.45 5.22
CA ILE A 54 18.05 -7.17 3.84
C ILE A 54 16.85 -7.18 2.88
N ALA A 55 15.88 -8.08 3.08
CA ALA A 55 14.64 -8.08 2.30
C ALA A 55 13.87 -6.76 2.51
N ASN A 56 13.75 -6.30 3.76
CA ASN A 56 13.05 -5.06 4.09
C ASN A 56 13.72 -3.85 3.45
N GLN A 57 15.04 -3.73 3.58
CA GLN A 57 15.81 -2.64 2.98
C GLN A 57 15.66 -2.60 1.46
N LYS A 58 15.70 -3.75 0.78
CA LYS A 58 15.50 -3.83 -0.69
C LYS A 58 14.09 -3.37 -1.08
N VAL A 59 13.05 -3.82 -0.37
CA VAL A 59 11.67 -3.43 -0.66
C VAL A 59 11.45 -1.94 -0.37
N ASP A 60 12.00 -1.42 0.71
CA ASP A 60 11.96 0.01 1.03
C ASP A 60 12.62 0.86 -0.06
N GLU A 61 13.78 0.43 -0.56
CA GLU A 61 14.45 1.08 -1.69
C GLU A 61 13.59 1.06 -2.97
N MET A 62 12.94 -0.06 -3.28
CA MET A 62 12.00 -0.16 -4.41
C MET A 62 10.83 0.83 -4.25
N CYS A 63 10.31 0.96 -3.02
CA CYS A 63 9.25 1.90 -2.70
C CYS A 63 9.67 3.34 -2.92
N GLN A 64 10.83 3.74 -2.40
CA GLN A 64 11.35 5.10 -2.52
C GLN A 64 11.71 5.47 -3.97
N LYS A 65 12.26 4.52 -4.74
CA LYS A 65 12.75 4.79 -6.10
C LYS A 65 11.66 4.76 -7.17
N LEU A 66 10.61 3.97 -6.98
CA LEU A 66 9.65 3.70 -8.06
C LEU A 66 8.19 3.62 -7.61
N ILE A 67 7.88 2.87 -6.55
CA ILE A 67 6.49 2.48 -6.26
C ILE A 67 5.72 3.62 -5.59
N ALA A 68 6.32 4.30 -4.62
CA ALA A 68 5.71 5.39 -3.88
C ALA A 68 6.15 6.74 -4.46
N ASN A 69 5.20 7.66 -4.62
CA ASN A 69 5.53 9.06 -4.83
C ASN A 69 5.69 9.71 -3.44
N PRO A 70 6.89 10.18 -3.06
CA PRO A 70 7.16 10.64 -1.70
C PRO A 70 6.41 11.93 -1.33
N ILE A 71 5.89 12.68 -2.32
CA ILE A 71 5.13 13.90 -2.07
C ILE A 71 3.72 13.55 -1.60
N ILE A 72 3.07 12.57 -2.25
CA ILE A 72 1.63 12.32 -2.09
C ILE A 72 1.29 10.99 -1.43
N HIS A 73 2.21 10.02 -1.36
CA HIS A 73 1.94 8.70 -0.80
C HIS A 73 2.64 8.46 0.55
N ASN A 74 1.99 7.69 1.41
CA ASN A 74 2.58 6.92 2.48
C ASN A 74 2.57 5.44 2.08
N TYR A 75 3.45 4.63 2.67
CA TYR A 75 3.38 3.18 2.51
C TYR A 75 3.77 2.41 3.76
N THR A 76 3.35 1.16 3.81
CA THR A 76 3.71 0.18 4.84
C THR A 76 4.22 -1.09 4.15
N ILE A 77 5.15 -1.79 4.80
CA ILE A 77 5.76 -3.02 4.29
C ILE A 77 5.55 -4.10 5.35
N GLU A 78 4.89 -5.19 4.95
CA GLU A 78 4.80 -6.42 5.72
C GLU A 78 5.61 -7.50 5.02
N LEU A 79 6.51 -8.17 5.74
CA LEU A 79 7.35 -9.24 5.19
C LEU A 79 6.97 -10.59 5.78
N LYS A 80 6.96 -11.59 4.91
CA LYS A 80 6.79 -12.99 5.28
C LYS A 80 7.92 -13.80 4.65
N GLU A 81 8.67 -14.52 5.46
CA GLU A 81 9.59 -15.53 4.97
C GLU A 81 8.82 -16.73 4.43
N LEU A 82 9.27 -17.26 3.30
CA LEU A 82 8.73 -18.45 2.66
C LEU A 82 9.75 -19.58 2.82
N ASN A 83 9.27 -20.70 3.34
CA ASN A 83 10.04 -21.92 3.55
C ASN A 83 10.46 -22.57 2.24
#